data_AF-A0A142XNJ2-F1
#
_entry.id   AF-A0A142XNJ2-F1
#
_cell.length_a   1.000
_cell.length_b   1.000
_cell.length_c   1.000
_cell.angle_alpha   90.00
_cell.angle_beta   90.00
_cell.angle_gamma   90.00
#
_symmetry.space_group_name_H-M   'P 1'
#
loop_
_entity.id
_entity.type
_entity.pdbx_description
1 polymer ?
#
loop_
_entity_poly.entity_id
_entity_poly.type
_entity_poly.pdbx_seq_one_letter_code
_entity_poly.pdbx_strand_id
1 'polypeptide(L)'
;MEFSWSVKLGVLAYLFLALKFVLIAYYATDIDAHRAAYLTAVLALFAFAALAATVDVWQRRTAREWRKALRVPPVFLLALATFGACTILVAWTRPVGAVVAGAFVALVLVLSVISRAWRSTEFRFEAFEFADKVTEHEWERLMAADLPILVPLRPGKHDLRAREIEVRTRHRIPGTLPIMFVLAEVADPSDFNQRPLVRIAREEGRVVIHITRCCSVAHAVAACALELAKTGGVPEVHFGWSVENPVTANLHFVLFGIGNVPWMVYTLIRRADVPDDRKPHVIVA
;
A
#
# COMPACT_ATOMS: atom_id res chain seq x y z
N MET A 1 -0.58 -4.24 19.37
CA MET A 1 0.66 -3.99 20.13
C MET A 1 1.45 -2.90 19.44
N GLU A 2 1.26 -1.65 19.86
CA GLU A 2 2.07 -0.54 19.35
C GLU A 2 3.54 -0.77 19.74
N PHE A 3 4.45 -0.77 18.77
CA PHE A 3 5.89 -0.84 19.00
C PHE A 3 6.42 0.46 19.64
N SER A 4 5.94 0.84 20.83
CA SER A 4 6.47 1.99 21.57
C SER A 4 7.95 1.78 21.97
N TRP A 5 8.43 0.52 21.96
CA TRP A 5 9.83 0.15 22.15
C TRP A 5 10.75 0.66 21.02
N SER A 6 10.30 0.65 19.75
CA SER A 6 11.14 1.06 18.62
C SER A 6 11.38 2.58 18.59
N VAL A 7 10.39 3.35 19.05
CA VAL A 7 10.46 4.82 19.20
C VAL A 7 11.30 5.20 20.43
N LYS A 8 11.25 4.43 21.53
CA LYS A 8 11.99 4.73 22.76
C LYS A 8 13.46 4.32 22.75
N LEU A 9 13.86 3.30 21.98
CA LEU A 9 15.23 2.78 22.00
C LEU A 9 16.06 3.09 20.76
N GLY A 10 15.54 3.83 19.77
CA GLY A 10 16.35 4.25 18.62
C GLY A 10 16.98 3.08 17.88
N VAL A 11 16.22 1.99 17.64
CA VAL A 11 16.68 0.82 16.88
C VAL A 11 17.32 1.22 15.54
N LEU A 12 16.74 2.24 14.90
CA LEU A 12 17.29 2.84 13.69
C LEU A 12 18.65 3.50 13.92
N ALA A 13 18.84 4.20 15.04
CA ALA A 13 20.11 4.81 15.41
C ALA A 13 21.19 3.75 15.69
N TYR A 14 20.86 2.67 16.38
CA TYR A 14 21.78 1.54 16.58
C TYR A 14 22.14 0.82 15.29
N LEU A 15 21.17 0.67 14.37
CA LEU A 15 21.42 0.12 13.05
C LEU A 15 22.38 1.02 12.24
N PHE A 16 22.14 2.33 12.22
CA PHE A 16 23.06 3.28 11.56
C PHE A 16 24.43 3.30 12.22
N LEU A 17 24.51 3.17 13.55
CA LEU A 17 25.75 3.08 14.30
C LEU A 17 26.53 1.81 13.95
N ALA A 18 25.87 0.65 13.93
CA ALA A 18 26.46 -0.62 13.53
C ALA A 18 26.97 -0.55 12.08
N LEU A 19 26.17 -0.02 11.16
CA LEU A 19 26.56 0.17 9.77
C LEU A 19 27.78 1.09 9.64
N LYS A 20 27.83 2.17 10.43
CA LYS A 20 29.00 3.06 10.49
C LYS A 20 30.26 2.31 10.92
N PHE A 21 30.19 1.48 11.97
CA PHE A 21 31.34 0.67 12.40
C PHE A 21 31.77 -0.35 11.35
N VAL A 22 30.82 -1.02 10.67
CA VAL A 22 31.12 -1.94 9.57
C VAL A 22 31.84 -1.22 8.42
N LEU A 23 31.36 -0.04 8.03
CA LEU A 23 32.01 0.75 6.97
C LEU A 23 33.42 1.20 7.38
N ILE A 24 33.62 1.64 8.63
CA ILE A 24 34.94 2.00 9.14
C ILE A 24 35.89 0.80 9.12
N ALA A 25 35.42 -0.38 9.53
CA ALA A 25 36.22 -1.60 9.52
C ALA A 25 36.58 -2.04 8.08
N TYR A 26 35.64 -1.93 7.14
CA TYR A 26 35.85 -2.33 5.74
C TYR A 26 36.87 -1.44 5.01
N TYR A 27 36.81 -0.12 5.22
CA TYR A 27 37.69 0.82 4.55
C TYR A 27 39.04 1.01 5.22
N ALA A 28 39.27 0.38 6.38
CA ALA A 28 40.57 0.30 7.05
C ALA A 28 41.36 1.63 7.00
N THR A 29 40.73 2.73 7.44
CA THR A 29 41.28 4.09 7.54
C THR A 29 41.57 4.88 6.24
N ASP A 30 41.20 4.38 5.06
CA ASP A 30 41.34 5.15 3.81
C ASP A 30 40.26 6.26 3.69
N ILE A 31 40.65 7.47 4.10
CA ILE A 31 39.79 8.67 4.09
C ILE A 31 39.38 9.07 2.67
N ASP A 32 40.23 8.84 1.67
CA ASP A 32 39.95 9.22 0.28
C ASP A 32 38.95 8.26 -0.36
N ALA A 33 39.02 6.97 -0.02
CA ALA A 33 38.01 5.99 -0.38
C ALA A 33 36.65 6.31 0.25
N HIS A 34 36.63 6.71 1.53
CA HIS A 34 35.41 7.17 2.21
C HIS A 34 34.80 8.42 1.53
N ARG A 35 35.62 9.42 1.22
CA ARG A 35 35.18 10.65 0.56
C ARG A 35 34.64 10.37 -0.84
N ALA A 36 35.28 9.48 -1.58
CA ALA A 36 34.83 9.06 -2.91
C ALA A 36 33.46 8.37 -2.85
N ALA A 37 33.28 7.42 -1.93
CA ALA A 37 32.02 6.71 -1.74
C ALA A 37 30.87 7.65 -1.33
N TYR A 38 31.16 8.62 -0.45
CA TYR A 38 30.20 9.65 -0.06
C TYR A 38 29.77 10.52 -1.26
N LEU A 39 30.74 11.02 -2.05
CA LEU A 39 30.44 11.83 -3.23
C LEU A 39 29.57 11.07 -4.24
N THR A 40 29.88 9.79 -4.50
CA THR A 40 29.05 8.95 -5.40
C THR A 40 27.63 8.78 -4.89
N ALA A 41 27.44 8.54 -3.58
CA ALA A 41 26.13 8.33 -3.00
C ALA A 41 25.27 9.61 -3.02
N VAL A 42 25.86 10.76 -2.68
CA VAL A 42 25.16 12.05 -2.68
C VAL A 42 24.79 12.50 -4.10
N LEU A 43 25.70 12.33 -5.06
CA LEU A 43 25.39 12.63 -6.47
C LEU A 43 24.26 11.74 -7.00
N ALA A 44 24.31 10.45 -6.70
CA ALA A 44 23.24 9.53 -7.05
C ALA A 44 21.90 9.95 -6.41
N LEU A 45 21.90 10.35 -5.14
CA LEU A 45 20.70 10.88 -4.45
C LEU A 45 20.13 12.10 -5.18
N PHE A 46 20.97 13.07 -5.56
CA PHE A 46 20.53 14.24 -6.30
C PHE A 46 20.01 13.89 -7.71
N ALA A 47 20.62 12.93 -8.40
CA ALA A 47 20.15 12.45 -9.69
C ALA A 47 18.76 11.79 -9.57
N PHE A 48 18.56 10.91 -8.57
CA PHE A 48 17.26 10.29 -8.31
C PHE A 48 16.20 11.31 -7.86
N ALA A 49 16.57 12.30 -7.03
CA ALA A 49 15.67 13.37 -6.62
C ALA A 49 15.24 14.22 -7.81
N ALA A 50 16.18 14.60 -8.70
CA ALA A 50 15.88 15.33 -9.92
C ALA A 50 14.98 14.50 -10.85
N LEU A 51 15.21 13.18 -10.97
CA LEU A 51 14.38 12.28 -11.74
C LEU A 51 12.95 12.19 -11.17
N ALA A 52 12.83 11.93 -9.87
CA ALA A 52 11.55 11.85 -9.18
C ALA A 52 10.75 13.15 -9.30
N ALA A 53 11.40 14.30 -9.11
CA ALA A 53 10.76 15.61 -9.27
C ALA A 53 10.32 15.86 -10.71
N THR A 54 11.12 15.45 -11.70
CA THR A 54 10.78 15.53 -13.12
C THR A 54 9.54 14.67 -13.43
N VAL A 55 9.49 13.45 -12.90
CA VAL A 55 8.36 12.51 -13.07
C VAL A 55 7.11 13.01 -12.36
N ASP A 56 7.21 13.51 -11.13
CA ASP A 56 6.09 14.06 -10.36
C ASP A 56 5.45 15.26 -11.08
N VAL A 57 6.26 16.20 -11.57
CA VAL A 57 5.77 17.32 -12.38
C VAL A 57 5.09 16.83 -13.67
N TRP A 58 5.67 15.83 -14.32
CA TRP A 58 5.11 15.24 -15.52
C TRP A 58 3.74 14.57 -15.26
N GLN A 59 3.60 13.80 -14.17
CA GLN A 59 2.36 13.15 -13.78
C GLN A 59 1.27 14.18 -13.43
N ARG A 60 1.58 15.17 -12.58
CA ARG A 60 0.64 16.23 -12.18
C ARG A 60 0.12 17.04 -13.37
N ARG A 61 0.98 17.35 -14.35
CA ARG A 61 0.59 18.11 -15.54
C ARG A 61 -0.11 17.28 -16.59
N THR A 62 0.11 15.96 -16.61
CA THR A 62 -0.64 15.02 -17.46
C THR A 62 -2.09 14.89 -16.98
N ALA A 63 -2.30 14.81 -15.66
CA ALA A 63 -3.64 14.76 -15.06
C ALA A 63 -4.49 16.02 -15.31
N ARG A 64 -3.85 17.16 -15.64
CA ARG A 64 -4.51 18.46 -15.82
C ARG A 64 -4.71 18.88 -17.28
N GLU A 65 -4.47 17.96 -18.23
CA GLU A 65 -4.56 18.18 -19.69
C GLU A 65 -3.73 19.36 -20.25
N TRP A 66 -2.57 19.65 -19.65
CA TRP A 66 -1.71 20.73 -20.15
C TRP A 66 -1.06 20.38 -21.50
N ARG A 67 -0.89 21.40 -22.37
CA ARG A 67 -0.27 21.29 -23.71
C ARG A 67 1.03 20.47 -23.65
N LYS A 68 1.14 19.48 -24.55
CA LYS A 68 2.26 18.51 -24.61
C LYS A 68 3.65 19.16 -24.59
N ALA A 69 3.80 20.35 -25.19
CA ALA A 69 5.07 21.06 -25.33
C ALA A 69 5.63 21.71 -24.04
N LEU A 70 4.83 21.94 -22.99
CA LEU A 70 5.28 22.55 -21.72
C LEU A 70 5.09 21.62 -20.50
N ARG A 71 5.06 20.31 -20.73
CA ARG A 71 4.78 19.32 -19.68
C ARG A 71 5.86 19.24 -18.61
N VAL A 72 7.10 19.61 -18.91
CA VAL A 72 8.21 19.63 -17.94
C VAL A 72 8.97 20.93 -18.11
N PRO A 73 9.14 21.76 -17.06
CA PRO A 73 9.95 22.98 -17.15
C PRO A 73 11.42 22.63 -17.45
N PRO A 74 12.13 23.47 -18.24
CA PRO A 74 13.51 23.20 -18.63
C PRO A 74 14.48 23.09 -17.45
N VAL A 75 14.16 23.73 -16.32
CA VAL A 75 14.96 23.66 -15.08
C VAL A 75 15.04 22.24 -14.52
N PHE A 76 13.95 21.47 -14.57
CA PHE A 76 13.94 20.08 -14.09
C PHE A 76 14.78 19.18 -14.99
N LEU A 77 14.68 19.37 -16.31
CA LEU A 77 15.49 18.65 -17.29
C LEU A 77 16.97 18.99 -17.16
N LEU A 78 17.30 20.28 -16.96
CA LEU A 78 18.68 20.73 -16.75
C LEU A 78 19.27 20.13 -15.47
N ALA A 79 18.52 20.15 -14.36
CA ALA A 79 18.94 19.54 -13.11
C ALA A 79 19.18 18.03 -13.28
N LEU A 80 18.22 17.31 -13.90
CA LEU A 80 18.35 15.88 -14.16
C LEU A 80 19.56 15.56 -15.05
N ALA A 81 19.77 16.34 -16.11
CA ALA A 81 20.92 16.17 -16.99
C ALA A 81 22.24 16.43 -16.26
N THR A 82 22.30 17.47 -15.43
CA THR A 82 23.53 17.87 -14.70
C THR A 82 23.90 16.83 -13.66
N PHE A 83 22.97 16.47 -12.77
CA PHE A 83 23.23 15.47 -11.74
C PHE A 83 23.41 14.06 -12.32
N GLY A 84 22.67 13.71 -13.38
CA GLY A 84 22.85 12.46 -14.11
C GLY A 84 24.24 12.35 -14.72
N ALA A 85 24.68 13.36 -15.48
CA ALA A 85 26.01 13.37 -16.10
C ALA A 85 27.13 13.33 -15.05
N CYS A 86 27.03 14.14 -13.99
CA CYS A 86 28.01 14.13 -12.89
C CYS A 86 28.07 12.77 -12.19
N THR A 87 26.92 12.14 -11.93
CA THR A 87 26.86 10.82 -11.29
C THR A 87 27.53 9.75 -12.16
N ILE A 88 27.24 9.74 -13.46
CA ILE A 88 27.84 8.80 -14.42
C ILE A 88 29.37 8.99 -14.48
N LEU A 89 29.82 10.24 -14.61
CA LEU A 89 31.24 10.57 -14.69
C LEU A 89 32.00 10.15 -13.43
N VAL A 90 31.46 10.45 -12.25
CA VAL A 90 32.09 10.09 -10.97
C VAL A 90 32.07 8.56 -10.76
N ALA A 91 30.99 7.88 -11.15
CA ALA A 91 30.90 6.42 -11.05
C ALA A 91 31.94 5.71 -11.93
N TRP A 92 32.21 6.24 -13.13
CA TRP A 92 33.22 5.70 -14.05
C TRP A 92 34.65 5.99 -13.62
N THR A 93 34.91 7.19 -13.12
CA THR A 93 36.26 7.59 -12.68
C THR A 93 36.68 6.90 -11.38
N ARG A 94 35.73 6.52 -10.51
CA ARG A 94 35.99 5.94 -9.18
C ARG A 94 35.14 4.68 -8.95
N PRO A 95 35.46 3.54 -9.59
CA PRO A 95 34.62 2.34 -9.57
C PRO A 95 34.46 1.73 -8.16
N VAL A 96 35.48 1.81 -7.32
CA VAL A 96 35.42 1.30 -5.93
C VAL A 96 34.38 2.06 -5.11
N GLY A 97 34.30 3.39 -5.26
CA GLY A 97 33.28 4.21 -4.60
C GLY A 97 31.87 3.88 -5.07
N ALA A 98 31.70 3.64 -6.38
CA ALA A 98 30.43 3.26 -6.97
C ALA A 98 29.91 1.91 -6.46
N VAL A 99 30.78 0.90 -6.31
CA VAL A 99 30.39 -0.42 -5.78
C VAL A 99 29.86 -0.31 -4.35
N VAL A 100 30.54 0.44 -3.49
CA VAL A 100 30.11 0.57 -2.09
C VAL A 100 28.88 1.45 -1.94
N ALA A 101 28.77 2.53 -2.71
CA ALA A 101 27.55 3.32 -2.77
C ALA A 101 26.35 2.48 -3.24
N GLY A 102 26.54 1.65 -4.27
CA GLY A 102 25.52 0.71 -4.75
C GLY A 102 25.11 -0.31 -3.68
N ALA A 103 26.08 -0.90 -2.97
CA ALA A 103 25.80 -1.83 -1.88
C ALA A 103 25.03 -1.17 -0.72
N PHE A 104 25.38 0.08 -0.37
CA PHE A 104 24.67 0.85 0.65
C PHE A 104 23.22 1.15 0.22
N VAL A 105 23.01 1.61 -1.02
CA VAL A 105 21.67 1.84 -1.57
C VAL A 105 20.85 0.55 -1.58
N ALA A 106 21.44 -0.57 -2.02
CA ALA A 106 20.78 -1.87 -2.01
C ALA A 106 20.37 -2.30 -0.60
N LEU A 107 21.26 -2.13 0.40
CA LEU A 107 20.96 -2.43 1.79
C LEU A 107 19.80 -1.58 2.33
N VAL A 108 19.80 -0.28 2.07
CA VAL A 108 18.71 0.63 2.48
C VAL A 108 17.41 0.26 1.80
N LEU A 109 17.43 -0.09 0.50
CA LEU A 109 16.25 -0.55 -0.23
C LEU A 109 15.71 -1.87 0.37
N VAL A 110 16.58 -2.84 0.66
CA VAL A 110 16.18 -4.11 1.29
C VAL A 110 15.56 -3.87 2.66
N LEU A 111 16.20 -3.07 3.52
CA LEU A 111 15.65 -2.72 4.84
C LEU A 111 14.34 -1.95 4.73
N SER A 112 14.21 -1.06 3.75
CA SER A 112 12.98 -0.33 3.47
C SER A 112 11.85 -1.26 3.02
N VAL A 113 12.14 -2.21 2.12
CA VAL A 113 11.17 -3.23 1.67
C VAL A 113 10.75 -4.13 2.83
N ILE A 114 11.70 -4.60 3.65
CA ILE A 114 11.40 -5.41 4.84
C ILE A 114 10.54 -4.62 5.82
N SER A 115 10.93 -3.37 6.14
CA SER A 115 10.18 -2.49 7.03
C SER A 115 8.76 -2.25 6.50
N ARG A 116 8.61 -1.98 5.20
CA ARG A 116 7.33 -1.80 4.53
C ARG A 116 6.48 -3.08 4.56
N ALA A 117 7.07 -4.23 4.26
CA ALA A 117 6.40 -5.52 4.29
C ALA A 117 5.93 -5.87 5.70
N TRP A 118 6.73 -5.58 6.73
CA TRP A 118 6.32 -5.81 8.10
C TRP A 118 5.19 -4.87 8.51
N ARG A 119 5.34 -3.57 8.20
CA ARG A 119 4.36 -2.52 8.49
C ARG A 119 3.03 -2.72 7.76
N SER A 120 3.04 -3.27 6.55
CA SER A 120 1.81 -3.55 5.80
C SER A 120 0.99 -4.70 6.37
N THR A 121 1.62 -5.57 7.16
CA THR A 121 0.91 -6.68 7.84
C THR A 121 0.38 -6.29 9.22
N GLU A 122 0.60 -5.06 9.67
CA GLU A 122 0.00 -4.50 10.88
C GLU A 122 -1.39 -3.97 10.54
N PHE A 123 -2.39 -4.45 11.28
CA PHE A 123 -3.76 -3.95 11.15
C PHE A 123 -3.87 -2.60 11.85
N ARG A 124 -4.02 -1.54 11.05
CA ARG A 124 -4.08 -0.15 11.52
C ARG A 124 -5.44 0.41 11.15
N PHE A 125 -6.34 0.36 12.12
CA PHE A 125 -7.70 0.83 11.98
C PHE A 125 -8.13 1.36 13.34
N GLU A 126 -8.51 2.64 13.41
CA GLU A 126 -9.08 3.22 14.63
C GLU A 126 -10.60 3.08 14.61
N ALA A 127 -11.24 3.70 13.61
CA ALA A 127 -12.68 3.73 13.43
C ALA A 127 -13.02 4.18 12.00
N PHE A 128 -14.24 3.85 11.55
CA PHE A 128 -14.78 4.43 10.32
C PHE A 128 -15.33 5.84 10.60
N GLU A 129 -14.98 6.78 9.73
CA GLU A 129 -15.73 8.04 9.61
C GLU A 129 -16.91 7.82 8.66
N PHE A 130 -18.06 8.40 8.96
CA PHE A 130 -19.23 8.31 8.08
C PHE A 130 -19.40 9.60 7.29
N ALA A 131 -19.69 9.48 5.99
CA ALA A 131 -19.89 10.63 5.11
C ALA A 131 -21.10 11.49 5.52
N ASP A 132 -22.14 10.85 6.05
CA ASP A 132 -23.36 11.49 6.52
C ASP A 132 -24.07 10.63 7.60
N LYS A 133 -25.03 11.24 8.30
CA LYS A 133 -25.84 10.58 9.33
C LYS A 133 -26.69 9.43 8.78
N VAL A 134 -27.05 9.49 7.49
CA VAL A 134 -27.80 8.42 6.81
C VAL A 134 -26.92 7.18 6.66
N THR A 135 -25.67 7.34 6.22
CA THR A 135 -24.71 6.24 6.16
C THR A 135 -24.45 5.65 7.54
N GLU A 136 -24.29 6.47 8.57
CA GLU A 136 -24.09 6.00 9.95
C GLU A 136 -25.26 5.10 10.39
N HIS A 137 -26.50 5.53 10.14
CA HIS A 137 -27.69 4.74 10.50
C HIS A 137 -27.90 3.49 9.64
N GLU A 138 -27.52 3.51 8.35
CA GLU A 138 -27.48 2.29 7.53
C GLU A 138 -26.39 1.34 8.02
N TRP A 139 -25.22 1.85 8.41
CA TRP A 139 -24.12 1.03 8.95
C TRP A 139 -24.53 0.32 10.24
N GLU A 140 -25.17 1.02 11.18
CA GLU A 140 -25.74 0.42 12.39
C GLU A 140 -26.75 -0.69 12.07
N ARG A 141 -27.60 -0.49 11.05
CA ARG A 141 -28.55 -1.51 10.59
C ARG A 141 -27.85 -2.72 9.98
N LEU A 142 -26.78 -2.52 9.21
CA LEU A 142 -25.97 -3.63 8.66
C LEU A 142 -25.25 -4.39 9.77
N MET A 143 -24.72 -3.68 10.78
CA MET A 143 -24.07 -4.26 11.95
C MET A 143 -25.04 -5.06 12.84
N ALA A 144 -26.32 -4.68 12.90
CA ALA A 144 -27.35 -5.41 13.63
C ALA A 144 -27.94 -6.58 12.83
N ALA A 145 -27.77 -6.57 11.50
CA ALA A 145 -28.28 -7.60 10.63
C ALA A 145 -27.32 -8.79 10.54
N ASP A 146 -27.89 -9.99 10.40
CA ASP A 146 -27.13 -11.21 10.15
C ASP A 146 -26.83 -11.31 8.65
N LEU A 147 -25.84 -10.53 8.19
CA LEU A 147 -25.50 -10.40 6.78
C LEU A 147 -24.19 -11.14 6.48
N PRO A 148 -24.26 -12.34 5.87
CA PRO A 148 -23.12 -13.24 5.86
C PRO A 148 -22.14 -13.03 4.71
N ILE A 149 -22.42 -12.23 3.66
CA ILE A 149 -21.57 -12.27 2.45
C ILE A 149 -21.09 -10.88 2.03
N LEU A 150 -19.78 -10.71 2.04
CA LEU A 150 -19.05 -9.54 1.56
C LEU A 150 -18.27 -9.89 0.28
N VAL A 151 -18.45 -9.07 -0.75
CA VAL A 151 -17.75 -9.23 -2.04
C VAL A 151 -17.01 -7.93 -2.36
N PRO A 152 -15.67 -7.93 -2.37
CA PRO A 152 -14.91 -6.76 -2.76
C PRO A 152 -14.98 -6.53 -4.28
N LEU A 153 -15.25 -5.30 -4.66
CA LEU A 153 -15.24 -4.83 -6.04
C LEU A 153 -13.92 -4.13 -6.36
N ARG A 154 -13.50 -4.21 -7.64
CA ARG A 154 -12.42 -3.37 -8.15
C ARG A 154 -12.99 -1.99 -8.50
N PRO A 155 -12.18 -0.92 -8.53
CA PRO A 155 -12.63 0.38 -9.03
C PRO A 155 -12.89 0.35 -10.54
N GLY A 156 -14.06 0.81 -11.00
CA GLY A 156 -14.46 0.85 -12.41
C GLY A 156 -15.96 0.73 -12.63
N LYS A 157 -16.41 0.79 -13.91
CA LYS A 157 -17.81 0.50 -14.25
C LYS A 157 -18.03 -1.00 -14.18
N HIS A 158 -18.65 -1.45 -13.10
CA HIS A 158 -19.04 -2.84 -12.92
C HIS A 158 -20.56 -2.96 -13.02
N ASP A 159 -21.03 -3.87 -13.86
CA ASP A 159 -22.40 -4.35 -13.81
C ASP A 159 -22.54 -5.20 -12.54
N LEU A 160 -23.17 -4.63 -11.50
CA LEU A 160 -23.32 -5.27 -10.20
C LEU A 160 -24.13 -6.56 -10.33
N ARG A 161 -25.12 -6.59 -11.22
CA ARG A 161 -25.92 -7.78 -11.48
C ARG A 161 -25.09 -8.89 -12.10
N ALA A 162 -24.29 -8.59 -13.13
CA ALA A 162 -23.41 -9.58 -13.75
C ALA A 162 -22.42 -10.15 -12.72
N ARG A 163 -21.88 -9.29 -11.85
CA ARG A 163 -20.93 -9.71 -10.83
C ARG A 163 -21.57 -10.56 -9.73
N GLU A 164 -22.79 -10.20 -9.31
CA GLU A 164 -23.58 -10.99 -8.38
C GLU A 164 -23.83 -12.41 -8.93
N ILE A 165 -24.24 -12.53 -10.20
CA ILE A 165 -24.46 -13.82 -10.87
C ILE A 165 -23.16 -14.63 -10.93
N GLU A 166 -22.04 -14.01 -11.31
CA GLU A 166 -20.73 -14.65 -11.36
C GLU A 166 -20.34 -15.25 -10.00
N VAL A 167 -20.41 -14.45 -8.94
CA VAL A 167 -20.00 -14.86 -7.58
C VAL A 167 -20.95 -15.93 -7.03
N ARG A 168 -22.27 -15.76 -7.21
CA ARG A 168 -23.25 -16.78 -6.79
C ARG A 168 -23.02 -18.11 -7.49
N THR A 169 -22.75 -18.09 -8.79
CA THR A 169 -22.52 -19.31 -9.57
C THR A 169 -21.21 -20.00 -9.18
N ARG A 170 -20.12 -19.24 -9.05
CA ARG A 170 -18.79 -19.79 -8.75
C ARG A 170 -18.69 -20.31 -7.31
N HIS A 171 -19.20 -19.56 -6.35
CA HIS A 171 -19.16 -19.92 -4.92
C HIS A 171 -20.39 -20.72 -4.46
N ARG A 172 -21.34 -21.01 -5.37
CA ARG A 172 -22.59 -21.75 -5.09
C ARG A 172 -23.42 -21.14 -3.97
N ILE A 173 -23.50 -19.81 -3.94
CA ILE A 173 -24.21 -19.06 -2.90
C ILE A 173 -25.73 -19.13 -3.16
N PRO A 174 -26.54 -19.57 -2.18
CA PRO A 174 -28.00 -19.57 -2.30
C PRO A 174 -28.57 -18.19 -2.60
N GLY A 175 -29.55 -18.12 -3.51
CA GLY A 175 -30.21 -16.87 -3.92
C GLY A 175 -30.90 -16.09 -2.78
N THR A 176 -31.21 -16.78 -1.68
CA THR A 176 -31.84 -16.20 -0.48
C THR A 176 -30.87 -15.39 0.37
N LEU A 177 -29.57 -15.63 0.26
CA LEU A 177 -28.57 -14.90 1.04
C LEU A 177 -28.26 -13.54 0.41
N PRO A 178 -28.31 -12.45 1.19
CA PRO A 178 -27.97 -11.12 0.70
C PRO A 178 -26.45 -11.03 0.47
N ILE A 179 -26.08 -10.40 -0.66
CA ILE A 179 -24.68 -10.11 -0.99
C ILE A 179 -24.48 -8.60 -0.86
N MET A 180 -23.44 -8.21 -0.12
CA MET A 180 -23.01 -6.83 -0.01
C MET A 180 -21.71 -6.64 -0.77
N PHE A 181 -21.61 -5.53 -1.49
CA PHE A 181 -20.39 -5.17 -2.20
C PHE A 181 -19.57 -4.18 -1.40
N VAL A 182 -18.25 -4.35 -1.40
CA VAL A 182 -17.31 -3.40 -0.79
C VAL A 182 -16.44 -2.80 -1.87
N LEU A 183 -16.56 -1.50 -2.09
CA LEU A 183 -15.71 -0.75 -3.01
C LEU A 183 -14.71 0.06 -2.20
N ALA A 184 -13.43 -0.30 -2.27
CA ALA A 184 -12.37 0.41 -1.57
C ALA A 184 -11.54 1.26 -2.54
N GLU A 185 -11.44 2.54 -2.26
CA GLU A 185 -10.64 3.50 -3.01
C GLU A 185 -9.47 3.98 -2.17
N VAL A 186 -8.27 3.64 -2.64
CA VAL A 186 -7.00 4.02 -1.98
C VAL A 186 -6.74 5.49 -2.27
N ALA A 187 -6.60 6.30 -1.22
CA ALA A 187 -6.15 7.68 -1.35
C ALA A 187 -4.64 7.71 -1.64
N ASP A 188 -4.03 8.90 -1.74
CA ASP A 188 -2.58 9.01 -1.93
C ASP A 188 -1.85 8.07 -0.94
N PRO A 189 -1.06 7.08 -1.40
CA PRO A 189 -0.40 6.10 -0.54
C PRO A 189 0.52 6.72 0.52
N SER A 190 0.87 7.99 0.36
CA SER A 190 1.66 8.77 1.32
C SER A 190 0.84 9.34 2.49
N ASP A 191 -0.49 9.44 2.36
CA ASP A 191 -1.38 9.93 3.41
C ASP A 191 -1.88 8.75 4.26
N PHE A 192 -1.19 8.51 5.38
CA PHE A 192 -1.45 7.39 6.28
C PHE A 192 -2.64 7.68 7.20
N ASN A 193 -3.83 7.87 6.65
CA ASN A 193 -5.02 8.08 7.45
C ASN A 193 -5.52 6.76 8.06
N GLN A 194 -5.75 6.77 9.38
CA GLN A 194 -6.25 5.61 10.14
C GLN A 194 -7.79 5.57 10.26
N ARG A 195 -8.46 6.58 9.70
CA ARG A 195 -9.91 6.74 9.72
C ARG A 195 -10.48 6.79 8.30
N PRO A 196 -10.69 5.62 7.66
CA PRO A 196 -11.30 5.56 6.35
C PRO A 196 -12.75 6.08 6.39
N LEU A 197 -13.15 6.76 5.32
CA LEU A 197 -14.49 7.34 5.19
C LEU A 197 -15.43 6.35 4.49
N VAL A 198 -16.51 6.00 5.16
CA VAL A 198 -17.56 5.11 4.65
C VAL A 198 -18.73 5.93 4.10
N ARG A 199 -19.23 5.50 2.95
CA ARG A 199 -20.51 5.91 2.36
C ARG A 199 -21.24 4.65 1.93
N ILE A 200 -22.48 4.47 2.38
CA ILE A 200 -23.30 3.34 1.94
C ILE A 200 -24.27 3.85 0.88
N ALA A 201 -24.31 3.16 -0.25
CA ALA A 201 -25.24 3.45 -1.33
C ALA A 201 -26.01 2.18 -1.70
N ARG A 202 -27.25 2.37 -2.18
CA ARG A 202 -28.00 1.31 -2.85
C ARG A 202 -27.92 1.52 -4.35
N GLU A 203 -27.21 0.64 -5.04
CA GLU A 203 -26.98 0.71 -6.48
C GLU A 203 -27.60 -0.53 -7.13
N GLU A 204 -28.48 -0.31 -8.10
CA GLU A 204 -29.26 -1.37 -8.75
C GLU A 204 -30.01 -2.30 -7.76
N GLY A 205 -30.40 -1.79 -6.58
CA GLY A 205 -31.04 -2.58 -5.52
C GLY A 205 -30.09 -3.39 -4.63
N ARG A 206 -28.77 -3.32 -4.83
CA ARG A 206 -27.76 -3.96 -3.96
C ARG A 206 -27.11 -2.94 -3.04
N VAL A 207 -26.66 -3.40 -1.88
CA VAL A 207 -25.92 -2.58 -0.92
C VAL A 207 -24.46 -2.52 -1.33
N VAL A 208 -23.94 -1.31 -1.54
CA VAL A 208 -22.54 -1.03 -1.86
C VAL A 208 -21.95 -0.15 -0.77
N ILE A 209 -20.93 -0.66 -0.09
CA ILE A 209 -20.17 0.03 0.94
C ILE A 209 -18.95 0.65 0.25
N HIS A 210 -18.99 1.97 0.05
CA HIS A 210 -17.88 2.74 -0.49
C HIS A 210 -16.97 3.15 0.66
N ILE A 211 -15.72 2.68 0.63
CA ILE A 211 -14.68 3.00 1.61
C ILE A 211 -13.61 3.81 0.90
N THR A 212 -13.55 5.10 1.21
CA THR A 212 -12.58 6.05 0.64
C THR A 212 -11.55 6.44 1.71
N ARG A 213 -10.47 7.12 1.31
CA ARG A 213 -9.38 7.52 2.24
C ARG A 213 -8.73 6.34 2.96
N CYS A 214 -8.70 5.17 2.32
CA CYS A 214 -8.09 3.98 2.91
C CYS A 214 -6.62 3.84 2.51
N CYS A 215 -5.80 3.32 3.44
CA CYS A 215 -4.38 3.06 3.20
C CYS A 215 -4.15 1.92 2.19
N SER A 216 -5.04 0.93 2.16
CA SER A 216 -5.01 -0.17 1.19
C SER A 216 -6.40 -0.80 1.06
N VAL A 217 -6.67 -1.41 -0.11
CA VAL A 217 -7.91 -2.17 -0.34
C VAL A 217 -8.05 -3.32 0.65
N ALA A 218 -6.96 -4.03 0.95
CA ALA A 218 -6.98 -5.18 1.85
C ALA A 218 -7.35 -4.76 3.29
N HIS A 219 -6.78 -3.65 3.77
CA HIS A 219 -7.12 -3.11 5.09
C HIS A 219 -8.57 -2.65 5.16
N ALA A 220 -9.08 -1.97 4.14
CA ALA A 220 -10.47 -1.52 4.09
C ALA A 220 -11.45 -2.70 4.16
N VAL A 221 -11.22 -3.75 3.36
CA VAL A 221 -12.08 -4.94 3.34
C VAL A 221 -11.99 -5.71 4.66
N ALA A 222 -10.78 -5.92 5.19
CA ALA A 222 -10.58 -6.60 6.48
C ALA A 222 -11.26 -5.82 7.63
N ALA A 223 -11.11 -4.50 7.67
CA ALA A 223 -11.75 -3.65 8.67
C ALA A 223 -13.27 -3.71 8.56
N CYS A 224 -13.83 -3.62 7.34
CA CYS A 224 -15.27 -3.72 7.13
C CYS A 224 -15.81 -5.06 7.64
N ALA A 225 -15.14 -6.17 7.31
CA ALA A 225 -15.56 -7.49 7.77
C ALA A 225 -15.46 -7.65 9.30
N LEU A 226 -14.37 -7.16 9.91
CA LEU A 226 -14.18 -7.22 11.36
C LEU A 226 -15.18 -6.34 12.13
N GLU A 227 -15.48 -5.15 11.64
CA GLU A 227 -16.47 -4.27 12.28
C GLU A 227 -17.88 -4.85 12.20
N LEU A 228 -18.29 -5.39 11.05
CA LEU A 228 -19.59 -6.07 10.90
C LEU A 228 -19.69 -7.30 11.83
N ALA A 229 -18.57 -8.01 12.02
CA ALA A 229 -18.47 -9.14 12.94
C ALA A 229 -18.46 -8.75 14.43
N LYS A 230 -18.50 -7.47 14.82
CA LYS A 230 -18.56 -7.09 16.24
C LYS A 230 -19.92 -7.42 16.83
N THR A 231 -20.99 -6.92 16.23
CA THR A 231 -22.37 -7.07 16.74
C THR A 231 -23.23 -8.02 15.91
N GLY A 232 -22.93 -8.19 14.62
CA GLY A 232 -23.75 -8.97 13.70
C GLY A 232 -23.33 -10.44 13.59
N GLY A 233 -23.75 -11.08 12.51
CA GLY A 233 -23.22 -12.37 12.08
C GLY A 233 -21.73 -12.31 11.76
N VAL A 234 -21.06 -13.47 11.71
CA VAL A 234 -19.69 -13.55 11.23
C VAL A 234 -19.72 -13.57 9.70
N PRO A 235 -19.22 -12.52 9.01
CA PRO A 235 -19.32 -12.46 7.56
C PRO A 235 -18.26 -13.35 6.89
N GLU A 236 -18.61 -13.81 5.71
CA GLU A 236 -17.78 -14.51 4.73
C GLU A 236 -17.38 -13.52 3.65
N VAL A 237 -16.07 -13.36 3.45
CA VAL A 237 -15.50 -12.51 2.40
C VAL A 237 -15.15 -13.39 1.20
N HIS A 238 -15.86 -13.21 0.10
CA HIS A 238 -15.70 -14.00 -1.11
C HIS A 238 -14.82 -13.30 -2.14
N PHE A 239 -13.72 -13.94 -2.50
CA PHE A 239 -12.81 -13.49 -3.55
C PHE A 239 -12.86 -14.42 -4.76
N GLY A 240 -12.87 -13.83 -5.95
CA GLY A 240 -12.54 -14.54 -7.17
C GLY A 240 -11.03 -14.61 -7.39
N TRP A 241 -10.53 -15.70 -7.97
CA TRP A 241 -9.14 -15.73 -8.44
C TRP A 241 -8.83 -14.60 -9.43
N SER A 242 -7.80 -13.82 -9.14
CA SER A 242 -7.21 -12.93 -10.14
C SER A 242 -6.42 -13.77 -11.14
N VAL A 243 -6.67 -13.59 -12.44
CA VAL A 243 -5.94 -14.24 -13.55
C VAL A 243 -4.48 -13.73 -13.67
N GLU A 244 -4.02 -12.86 -12.77
CA GLU A 244 -2.65 -12.34 -12.75
C GLU A 244 -1.68 -13.36 -12.14
N ASN A 245 -0.47 -13.44 -12.74
CA ASN A 245 0.60 -14.30 -12.23
C ASN A 245 0.94 -13.89 -10.77
N PRO A 246 1.06 -14.85 -9.82
CA PRO A 246 1.34 -14.57 -8.40
C PRO A 246 2.56 -13.67 -8.16
N VAL A 247 3.58 -13.77 -9.02
CA VAL A 247 4.80 -12.95 -8.94
C VAL A 247 4.52 -11.49 -9.27
N THR A 248 3.71 -11.22 -10.31
CA THR A 248 3.33 -9.86 -10.69
C THR A 248 2.41 -9.20 -9.66
N ALA A 249 1.50 -9.98 -9.05
CA ALA A 249 0.66 -9.49 -7.96
C ALA A 249 1.48 -9.13 -6.71
N ASN A 250 2.46 -9.94 -6.33
CA ASN A 250 3.35 -9.64 -5.21
C ASN A 250 4.30 -8.46 -5.51
N LEU A 251 4.78 -8.33 -6.75
CA LEU A 251 5.60 -7.18 -7.15
C LEU A 251 4.76 -5.88 -7.14
N HIS A 252 3.51 -5.92 -7.61
CA HIS A 252 2.58 -4.79 -7.49
C HIS A 252 2.20 -4.48 -6.04
N PHE A 253 2.15 -5.49 -5.16
CA PHE A 253 2.00 -5.24 -3.72
C PHE A 253 3.17 -4.42 -3.16
N VAL A 254 4.40 -4.82 -3.48
CA VAL A 254 5.62 -4.16 -2.98
C VAL A 254 5.80 -2.75 -3.57
N LEU A 255 5.50 -2.59 -4.86
CA LEU A 255 5.70 -1.35 -5.62
C LEU A 255 4.53 -0.37 -5.50
N PHE A 256 3.29 -0.85 -5.49
CA PHE A 256 2.07 -0.04 -5.60
C PHE A 256 1.06 -0.27 -4.47
N GLY A 257 1.30 -1.20 -3.53
CA GLY A 257 0.36 -1.51 -2.45
C GLY A 257 -0.90 -2.28 -2.90
N ILE A 258 -0.96 -2.69 -4.17
CA ILE A 258 -2.09 -3.39 -4.79
C ILE A 258 -1.60 -4.81 -5.11
N GLY A 259 -1.94 -5.78 -4.25
CA GLY A 259 -1.34 -7.11 -4.23
C GLY A 259 -2.32 -8.28 -4.28
N ASN A 260 -1.88 -9.47 -3.82
CA ASN A 260 -2.74 -10.61 -3.48
C ASN A 260 -3.68 -10.22 -2.31
N VAL A 261 -4.73 -9.45 -2.64
CA VAL A 261 -5.73 -8.93 -1.70
C VAL A 261 -6.35 -10.05 -0.86
N PRO A 262 -6.76 -11.21 -1.42
CA PRO A 262 -7.34 -12.29 -0.62
C PRO A 262 -6.42 -12.77 0.51
N TRP A 263 -5.14 -13.01 0.20
CA TRP A 263 -4.15 -13.46 1.19
C TRP A 263 -3.89 -12.40 2.27
N MET A 264 -3.80 -11.13 1.87
CA MET A 264 -3.58 -10.04 2.81
C MET A 264 -4.78 -9.87 3.75
N VAL A 265 -6.01 -9.92 3.21
CA VAL A 265 -7.25 -9.84 4.01
C VAL A 265 -7.31 -10.98 5.02
N TYR A 266 -7.03 -12.22 4.59
CA TYR A 266 -6.92 -13.37 5.49
C TYR A 266 -5.88 -13.15 6.59
N THR A 267 -4.69 -12.68 6.23
CA THR A 267 -3.59 -12.45 7.19
C THR A 267 -3.95 -11.37 8.20
N LEU A 268 -4.58 -10.27 7.76
CA LEU A 268 -5.02 -9.17 8.61
C LEU A 268 -6.12 -9.62 9.59
N ILE A 269 -7.14 -10.34 9.12
CA ILE A 269 -8.21 -10.89 9.97
C ILE A 269 -7.63 -11.84 11.02
N ARG A 270 -6.69 -12.71 10.63
CA ARG A 270 -6.09 -13.67 11.58
C ARG A 270 -5.25 -13.01 12.66
N ARG A 271 -4.59 -11.89 12.34
CA ARG A 271 -3.78 -11.10 13.27
C ARG A 271 -4.58 -10.07 14.08
N ALA A 272 -5.84 -9.81 13.74
CA ALA A 272 -6.69 -8.90 14.49
C ALA A 272 -6.93 -9.42 15.91
N ASP A 273 -7.00 -8.50 16.87
CA ASP A 273 -7.24 -8.78 18.29
C ASP A 273 -8.74 -9.00 18.54
N VAL A 274 -9.28 -10.04 17.92
CA VAL A 274 -10.69 -10.44 17.96
C VAL A 274 -10.74 -11.94 18.29
N PRO A 275 -11.71 -12.41 19.10
CA PRO A 275 -11.91 -13.83 19.37
C PRO A 275 -11.99 -14.68 18.09
N ASP A 276 -11.40 -15.89 18.12
CA ASP A 276 -11.28 -16.73 16.93
C ASP A 276 -12.62 -17.16 16.32
N ASP A 277 -13.67 -17.27 17.15
CA ASP A 277 -15.05 -17.56 16.76
C ASP A 277 -15.76 -16.38 16.09
N ARG A 278 -15.24 -15.16 16.25
CA ARG A 278 -15.76 -13.93 15.62
C ARG A 278 -14.93 -13.47 14.43
N LYS A 279 -13.87 -14.20 14.05
CA LYS A 279 -13.05 -13.86 12.89
C LYS A 279 -13.79 -14.18 11.58
N PRO A 280 -14.00 -13.18 10.70
CA PRO A 280 -14.59 -13.41 9.38
C PRO A 280 -13.89 -14.51 8.59
N HIS A 281 -14.66 -15.26 7.81
CA HIS A 281 -14.11 -16.29 6.93
C HIS A 281 -13.69 -15.68 5.60
N VAL A 282 -12.59 -16.17 5.04
CA VAL A 282 -12.11 -15.74 3.72
C VAL A 282 -12.20 -16.94 2.78
N ILE A 283 -13.05 -16.81 1.76
CA ILE A 283 -13.33 -17.86 0.77
C ILE A 283 -12.81 -17.40 -0.58
N VAL A 284 -11.98 -18.23 -1.21
CA VAL A 284 -11.41 -17.97 -2.55
C VAL A 284 -11.89 -19.07 -3.49
N ALA A 285 -12.54 -18.71 -4.60
CA ALA A 285 -13.01 -19.65 -5.61
C ALA A 285 -12.80 -19.16 -7.05
#